data_AF-A0A2D7XU23-F1
#
_entry.id   AF-A0A2D7XU23-F1
#
_cell.length_a   1.000
_cell.length_b   1.000
_cell.length_c   1.000
_cell.angle_alpha   90.00
_cell.angle_beta   90.00
_cell.angle_gamma   90.00
#
_symmetry.space_group_name_H-M   'P 1'
#
loop_
_entity.id
_entity.type
_entity.pdbx_description
1 polymer ?
#
loop_
_entity_poly.entity_id
_entity_poly.type
_entity_poly.pdbx_seq_one_letter_code
_entity_poly.pdbx_strand_id
1 'polypeptide(L)' 'MPDKTDKPSSRELFIWAVPAFAGLVFTVFALIVHQGVEWGLGFTLFGLLYFLIRYGGRNIETPDQ' A
#
# COMPACT_ATOMS: atom_id res chain seq x y z
N MET A 1 12.79 29.12 1.75
CA MET A 1 13.03 28.15 0.65
C MET A 1 11.77 27.32 0.56
N PRO A 2 11.06 27.26 -0.57
CA PRO A 2 9.84 26.48 -0.64
C PRO A 2 10.20 25.01 -0.60
N ASP A 3 10.05 24.45 0.59
CA ASP A 3 9.91 23.04 0.92
C ASP A 3 9.01 22.36 -0.14
N LYS A 4 9.65 21.58 -1.00
CA LYS A 4 8.98 20.75 -1.99
C LYS A 4 9.11 19.33 -1.50
N THR A 5 8.18 18.93 -0.64
CA THR A 5 7.82 17.52 -0.53
C THR A 5 7.33 17.10 -1.92
N ASP A 6 8.23 16.54 -2.73
CA ASP A 6 7.91 16.13 -4.10
C ASP A 6 6.79 15.10 -4.03
N LYS A 7 5.61 15.48 -4.53
CA LYS A 7 4.45 14.59 -4.61
C LYS A 7 4.88 13.29 -5.29
N PRO A 8 4.48 12.12 -4.78
CA PRO A 8 4.88 10.86 -5.38
C PRO A 8 4.47 10.83 -6.84
N SER A 9 5.41 10.46 -7.70
CA SER A 9 5.12 10.32 -9.12
C SER A 9 4.02 9.29 -9.31
N SER A 10 3.22 9.42 -10.38
CA SER A 10 2.17 8.43 -10.67
C SER A 10 2.74 7.01 -10.70
N ARG A 11 3.98 6.85 -11.20
CA ARG A 11 4.70 5.57 -11.22
C ARG A 11 4.93 5.00 -9.82
N GLU A 12 5.36 5.81 -8.85
CA GLU A 12 5.56 5.36 -7.46
C GLU A 12 4.25 4.97 -6.79
N LEU A 13 3.19 5.77 -6.99
CA LEU A 13 1.85 5.43 -6.50
C LEU A 13 1.37 4.09 -7.04
N PHE A 14 1.57 3.82 -8.34
CA PHE A 14 1.23 2.54 -8.94
C PHE A 14 2.01 1.40 -8.30
N ILE A 15 3.34 1.54 -8.15
CA ILE A 15 4.19 0.51 -7.53
C ILE A 15 3.73 0.22 -6.09
N TRP A 16 3.44 1.25 -5.30
CA TRP A 16 3.01 1.07 -3.91
C TRP A 16 1.61 0.49 -3.79
N ALA A 17 0.73 0.70 -4.78
CA ALA A 17 -0.61 0.16 -4.77
C ALA A 17 -0.66 -1.33 -5.16
N VAL A 18 0.35 -1.86 -5.85
CA VAL A 18 0.38 -3.27 -6.31
C VAL A 18 0.07 -4.27 -5.18
N PRO A 19 0.68 -4.20 -3.99
CA PRO A 19 0.38 -5.15 -2.91
C PRO A 19 -1.06 -5.08 -2.43
N ALA A 20 -1.64 -3.87 -2.34
CA ALA A 20 -3.03 -3.68 -1.93
C ALA A 20 -4.01 -4.28 -2.97
N PHE A 21 -3.76 -4.04 -4.25
CA PHE A 21 -4.56 -4.63 -5.34
C PHE A 21 -4.42 -6.15 -5.41
N ALA A 22 -3.21 -6.68 -5.25
CA ALA A 22 -2.97 -8.12 -5.24
C ALA A 22 -3.70 -8.80 -4.07
N GLY A 23 -3.62 -8.22 -2.87
CA GLY A 23 -4.37 -8.70 -1.71
C GLY A 23 -5.89 -8.69 -1.93
N LEU A 24 -6.42 -7.59 -2.50
CA LEU A 24 -7.85 -7.47 -2.79
C LEU A 24 -8.31 -8.55 -3.78
N VAL A 25 -7.59 -8.74 -4.89
CA VAL A 25 -7.91 -9.77 -5.91
C VAL A 25 -7.87 -11.17 -5.30
N PHE A 26 -6.83 -11.47 -4.52
CA PHE A 26 -6.71 -12.75 -3.82
C PHE A 26 -7.86 -12.97 -2.83
N THR A 27 -8.28 -11.93 -2.10
CA THR A 27 -9.41 -12.01 -1.17
C THR A 27 -10.73 -12.28 -1.89
N VAL A 28 -10.99 -11.60 -3.00
CA VAL A 28 -12.17 -11.86 -3.83
C VAL A 28 -12.17 -13.32 -4.30
N PHE A 29 -11.03 -13.83 -4.75
CA PHE A 29 -10.90 -15.24 -5.12
C PHE A 29 -11.18 -16.16 -3.93
N ALA A 30 -10.54 -15.92 -2.77
CA ALA A 30 -10.71 -16.69 -1.55
C ALA A 30 -12.17 -16.73 -1.05
N LEU A 31 -12.91 -15.63 -1.22
CA LEU A 31 -14.35 -15.55 -0.93
C LEU A 31 -15.16 -16.45 -1.87
N ILE A 32 -14.82 -16.47 -3.16
CA ILE A 32 -15.51 -17.31 -4.16
C ILE A 32 -15.30 -18.80 -3.88
N VAL A 33 -14.07 -19.21 -3.54
CA VAL A 33 -13.77 -20.61 -3.20
C VAL A 33 -14.09 -20.98 -1.75
N HIS A 34 -14.56 -20.03 -0.94
CA HIS A 34 -14.85 -20.19 0.50
C HIS A 34 -13.68 -20.79 1.31
N GLN A 35 -12.45 -20.54 0.87
CA GLN A 35 -11.24 -21.10 1.48
C GLN A 35 -10.17 -20.01 1.57
N GLY A 36 -9.56 -19.87 2.74
CA GLY A 36 -8.44 -18.94 2.94
C GLY A 36 -8.85 -17.46 2.98
N VAL A 37 -10.12 -17.16 3.30
CA VAL A 37 -10.63 -15.78 3.40
C VAL A 37 -9.84 -14.96 4.43
N GLU A 38 -9.47 -15.57 5.57
CA GLU A 38 -8.65 -14.94 6.61
C GLU A 38 -7.28 -14.50 6.08
N TRP A 39 -6.65 -15.36 5.28
CA TRP A 39 -5.39 -15.06 4.60
C TRP A 39 -5.57 -13.93 3.59
N GLY A 40 -6.68 -13.94 2.84
CA GLY A 40 -7.04 -12.86 1.92
C GLY A 40 -7.14 -11.51 2.60
N LEU A 41 -7.97 -11.44 3.63
CA LEU A 41 -8.16 -10.23 4.43
C LEU A 41 -6.83 -9.74 5.05
N GLY A 42 -6.00 -10.67 5.55
CA GLY A 42 -4.66 -10.36 6.03
C GLY A 42 -3.75 -9.73 4.97
N PHE A 43 -3.71 -10.31 3.76
CA PHE A 43 -2.93 -9.75 2.64
C PHE A 43 -3.45 -8.38 2.19
N THR A 44 -4.77 -8.20 2.14
CA THR A 44 -5.38 -6.90 1.80
C THR A 44 -5.01 -5.83 2.81
N LEU A 45 -5.14 -6.15 4.11
CA LEU A 45 -4.77 -5.22 5.17
C LEU A 45 -3.28 -4.88 5.13
N PHE A 46 -2.42 -5.88 4.94
CA PHE A 46 -0.98 -5.67 4.78
C PHE A 46 -0.67 -4.73 3.61
N GLY A 47 -1.26 -4.97 2.44
CA GLY A 47 -1.02 -4.15 1.26
C GLY A 47 -1.49 -2.70 1.45
N LEU A 48 -2.62 -2.50 2.10
CA LEU A 48 -3.13 -1.18 2.45
C LEU A 48 -2.19 -0.44 3.42
N LEU A 49 -1.74 -1.12 4.48
CA LEU A 49 -0.80 -0.55 5.45
C LEU A 49 0.54 -0.21 4.80
N TYR A 50 1.07 -1.09 3.95
CA TYR A 50 2.29 -0.82 3.20
C TYR A 50 2.17 0.45 2.35
N PHE A 51 1.05 0.60 1.63
CA PHE A 51 0.78 1.79 0.83
C PHE A 51 0.73 3.05 1.70
N LEU A 52 -0.02 3.02 2.82
CA LEU A 52 -0.16 4.16 3.71
C LEU A 52 1.16 4.58 4.38
N ILE A 53 1.98 3.62 4.79
CA ILE A 53 3.31 3.88 5.38
C ILE A 53 4.24 4.49 4.32
N ARG A 54 4.25 3.96 3.10
CA ARG A 54 5.09 4.52 2.02
C ARG A 54 4.65 5.91 1.59
N TYR A 55 3.34 6.12 1.50
CA TYR A 55 2.76 7.40 1.17
C TYR A 55 2.97 8.43 2.29
N GLY A 56 2.72 8.05 3.54
CA GLY A 56 2.86 8.92 4.72
C GLY A 56 4.31 9.21 5.13
N GLY A 57 5.19 8.20 5.03
CA GLY A 57 6.61 8.32 5.37
C GLY A 57 7.41 9.22 4.43
N ARG A 58 6.87 9.58 3.26
CA ARG A 58 7.44 10.60 2.37
C ARG A 58 7.26 12.03 2.89
N ASN A 59 6.28 12.24 3.78
CA ASN A 59 6.00 13.55 4.40
C ASN A 59 6.71 13.73 5.75
N ILE A 60 7.48 12.72 6.20
CA ILE A 60 8.26 12.82 7.43
C ILE A 60 9.66 13.24 6.99
N GLU A 61 9.94 14.54 7.02
CA GLU A 61 11.31 15.05 7.01
C GLU A 61 12.02 14.43 8.22
N THR A 62 12.86 13.42 7.99
CA THR A 62 13.90 13.07 8.96
C THR A 62 14.84 14.28 9.02
N PRO A 63 14.99 14.95 10.19
CA PRO A 63 15.98 16.00 10.33
C PRO A 63 17.33 15.42 9.92
N ASP A 64 18.01 16.11 8.99
CA ASP A 64 19.34 15.73 8.53
C ASP A 64 20.23 15.42 9.75
N GLN A 65 20.75 14.20 9.82
CA GLN A 65 21.72 13.81 10.84
C GLN A 65 23.06 14.49 10.61
#